data_AF-A0A9D6SHM8-F1
#
_entry.id   AF-A0A9D6SHM8-F1
#
_cell.length_a   1.000
_cell.length_b   1.000
_cell.length_c   1.000
_cell.angle_alpha   90.00
_cell.angle_beta   90.00
_cell.angle_gamma   90.00
#
_symmetry.space_group_name_H-M   'P 1'
#
loop_
_entity.id
_entity.type
_entity.pdbx_description
1 polymer ?
#
loop_
_entity_poly.entity_id
_entity_poly.type
_entity_poly.pdbx_seq_one_letter_code
_entity_poly.pdbx_strand_id
1 'polypeptide(L)'
;MTSAHVSILPIVERAQFMAILYGYFDESGKKSDHPVVAIGCVCATQPKLRYFEDAWNSLLRRYELPGFHMAETSRLSRKCGPKMPKGQSAFERMEALKPFADCINEHLEYGLIQALDIKGFNALAKNLRAGLGDPKDPTMSLLCGQCYSLAITHTRKIELASSATTIRKPHGTATGTIAACAGFTAKYRRK
;
A
#
# COMPACT_ATOMS: atom_id res chain seq x y z
N MET A 1 -37.18 -22.04 25.34
CA MET A 1 -36.48 -22.38 24.07
C MET A 1 -36.53 -21.17 23.16
N THR A 2 -35.45 -20.42 23.06
CA THR A 2 -35.35 -19.21 22.23
C THR A 2 -34.77 -19.56 20.87
N SER A 3 -35.57 -19.38 19.81
CA SER A 3 -35.17 -19.60 18.42
C SER A 3 -34.24 -18.48 17.96
N ALA A 4 -33.01 -18.83 17.56
CA ALA A 4 -32.08 -17.89 16.96
C ALA A 4 -32.46 -17.69 15.48
N HIS A 5 -33.00 -16.52 15.15
CA HIS A 5 -33.18 -16.10 13.77
C HIS A 5 -31.81 -15.83 13.13
N VAL A 6 -31.33 -16.77 12.31
CA VAL A 6 -30.20 -16.54 11.41
C VAL A 6 -30.75 -15.86 10.17
N SER A 7 -30.64 -14.54 10.12
CA SER A 7 -30.91 -13.78 8.90
C SER A 7 -29.71 -13.92 7.97
N ILE A 8 -29.85 -14.77 6.95
CA ILE A 8 -28.92 -14.81 5.82
C ILE A 8 -29.13 -13.49 5.06
N LEU A 9 -28.11 -12.61 5.07
CA LEU A 9 -28.16 -11.37 4.30
C LEU A 9 -28.40 -11.73 2.82
N PRO A 10 -29.32 -11.04 2.13
CA PRO A 10 -29.56 -11.30 0.71
C PRO A 10 -28.25 -11.12 -0.06
N ILE A 11 -27.92 -12.12 -0.88
CA ILE A 11 -26.87 -12.00 -1.90
C ILE A 11 -27.39 -10.95 -2.88
N VAL A 12 -27.01 -9.70 -2.66
CA VAL A 12 -27.28 -8.62 -3.61
C VAL A 12 -26.57 -9.00 -4.90
N GLU A 13 -27.32 -9.23 -5.98
CA GLU A 13 -26.76 -9.36 -7.33
C GLU A 13 -25.91 -8.12 -7.60
N ARG A 14 -24.59 -8.31 -7.58
CA ARG A 14 -23.64 -7.23 -7.84
C ARG A 14 -23.67 -6.97 -9.34
N ALA A 15 -24.24 -5.84 -9.76
CA ALA A 15 -24.03 -5.35 -11.11
C ALA A 15 -22.52 -5.29 -11.37
N GLN A 16 -22.07 -5.82 -12.52
CA GLN A 16 -20.68 -5.73 -12.92
C GLN A 16 -20.32 -4.25 -13.06
N PHE A 17 -19.41 -3.75 -12.23
CA PHE A 17 -18.86 -2.40 -12.36
C PHE A 17 -17.37 -2.51 -12.69
N MET A 18 -16.93 -1.67 -13.63
CA MET A 18 -15.53 -1.56 -14.02
C MET A 18 -14.94 -0.29 -13.42
N ALA A 19 -13.81 -0.40 -12.73
CA ALA A 19 -13.05 0.74 -12.23
C ALA A 19 -11.64 0.74 -12.83
N ILE A 20 -11.17 1.91 -13.24
CA ILE A 20 -9.82 2.12 -13.74
C ILE A 20 -9.07 2.94 -12.69
N LEU A 21 -7.97 2.37 -12.17
CA LEU A 21 -7.06 3.03 -11.25
C LEU A 21 -5.70 3.16 -11.91
N TYR A 22 -5.06 4.30 -11.68
CA TYR A 22 -3.67 4.53 -12.08
C TYR A 22 -2.79 4.21 -10.89
N GLY A 23 -1.82 3.32 -11.09
CA GLY A 23 -0.93 2.82 -10.05
C GLY A 23 0.53 3.08 -10.37
N TYR A 24 1.30 3.48 -9.37
CA TYR A 24 2.76 3.44 -9.40
C TYR A 24 3.24 2.32 -8.50
N PHE A 25 4.18 1.51 -8.99
CA PHE A 25 4.75 0.36 -8.30
C PHE A 25 6.26 0.58 -8.17
N ASP A 26 6.79 0.35 -6.99
CA ASP A 26 8.22 0.47 -6.71
C ASP A 26 8.71 -0.74 -5.93
N GLU A 27 9.91 -1.21 -6.28
CA GLU A 27 10.57 -2.32 -5.61
C GLU A 27 11.71 -1.79 -4.74
N SER A 28 11.71 -2.21 -3.48
CA SER A 28 12.82 -1.97 -2.55
C SER A 28 13.53 -3.27 -2.22
N GLY A 29 14.84 -3.28 -2.45
CA GLY A 29 15.70 -4.44 -2.29
C GLY A 29 15.92 -5.20 -3.59
N LYS A 30 16.89 -6.11 -3.59
CA LYS A 30 17.14 -7.05 -4.69
C LYS A 30 17.39 -8.41 -4.07
N LYS A 31 16.86 -9.46 -4.69
CA LYS A 31 17.01 -10.86 -4.22
C LYS A 31 18.46 -11.27 -3.94
N SER A 32 19.42 -10.75 -4.72
CA SER A 32 20.85 -11.05 -4.56
C SER A 32 21.50 -10.32 -3.38
N ASP A 33 20.95 -9.16 -3.00
CA ASP A 33 21.66 -8.19 -2.17
C ASP A 33 20.98 -8.02 -0.80
N HIS A 34 19.71 -8.39 -0.66
CA HIS A 34 18.89 -8.11 0.52
C HIS A 34 18.13 -9.36 1.00
N PRO A 35 18.03 -9.58 2.33
CA PRO A 35 17.27 -10.69 2.90
C PRO A 35 15.75 -10.53 2.72
N VAL A 36 15.30 -9.30 2.49
CA VAL A 36 13.88 -8.96 2.28
C VAL A 36 13.76 -8.16 0.99
N VAL A 37 12.75 -8.49 0.19
CA VAL A 37 12.30 -7.67 -0.94
C VAL A 37 10.91 -7.16 -0.61
N ALA A 38 10.68 -5.87 -0.86
CA ALA A 38 9.38 -5.25 -0.68
C ALA A 38 8.92 -4.60 -1.98
N ILE A 39 7.63 -4.77 -2.30
CA ILE A 39 6.97 -4.00 -3.34
C ILE A 39 6.01 -3.04 -2.65
N GLY A 40 6.11 -1.76 -3.01
CA GLY A 40 5.15 -0.73 -2.68
C GLY A 40 4.31 -0.39 -3.91
N CYS A 41 3.03 -0.12 -3.69
CA CYS A 41 2.14 0.37 -4.71
C CYS A 41 1.30 1.50 -4.14
N VAL A 42 1.11 2.56 -4.92
CA VAL A 42 0.15 3.62 -4.64
C VAL A 42 -0.76 3.81 -5.83
N CYS A 43 -2.06 3.97 -5.59
CA CYS A 43 -3.07 4.09 -6.64
C CYS A 43 -4.00 5.28 -6.41
N ALA A 44 -4.46 5.87 -7.51
CA ALA A 44 -5.46 6.93 -7.52
C ALA A 44 -6.36 6.86 -8.77
N THR A 45 -7.52 7.48 -8.69
CA THR A 45 -8.34 7.84 -9.86
C THR A 45 -7.63 8.90 -10.73
N GLN A 46 -8.01 8.98 -12.01
CA GLN A 46 -7.41 9.94 -12.96
C GLN A 46 -7.45 11.40 -12.48
N PRO A 47 -8.57 11.93 -11.92
CA PRO A 47 -8.61 13.32 -11.47
C PRO A 47 -7.65 13.58 -10.30
N LYS A 48 -7.57 12.64 -9.35
CA LYS A 48 -6.66 12.72 -8.20
C LYS A 48 -5.20 12.66 -8.62
N LEU A 49 -4.88 11.87 -9.65
CA LEU A 49 -3.52 11.80 -10.18
C LEU A 49 -3.05 13.16 -10.73
N ARG A 50 -3.91 13.91 -11.42
CA ARG A 50 -3.56 15.26 -11.89
C ARG A 50 -3.24 16.21 -10.73
N TYR A 51 -4.06 16.20 -9.68
CA TYR A 51 -3.78 17.01 -8.48
C TYR A 51 -2.48 16.60 -7.78
N PHE A 52 -2.19 15.29 -7.74
CA PHE A 52 -0.92 14.79 -7.25
C PHE A 52 0.25 15.33 -8.08
N GLU A 53 0.20 15.23 -9.41
CA GLU A 53 1.25 15.70 -10.31
C GLU A 53 1.54 17.19 -10.12
N ASP A 54 0.50 18.02 -10.03
CA ASP A 54 0.64 19.47 -9.82
C ASP A 54 1.28 19.81 -8.48
N ALA A 55 0.82 19.16 -7.39
CA ALA A 55 1.35 19.34 -6.05
C ALA A 55 2.80 18.84 -5.93
N TRP A 56 3.08 17.66 -6.49
CA TRP A 56 4.39 17.03 -6.49
C TRP A 56 5.42 17.86 -7.25
N ASN A 57 5.09 18.31 -8.47
CA ASN A 57 5.96 19.17 -9.26
C ASN A 57 6.23 20.52 -8.57
N SER A 58 5.22 21.06 -7.88
CA SER A 58 5.39 22.28 -7.09
C SER A 58 6.32 22.07 -5.90
N LEU A 59 6.28 20.90 -5.24
CA LEU A 59 7.23 20.53 -4.19
C LEU A 59 8.65 20.35 -4.74
N LEU A 60 8.82 19.63 -5.86
CA LEU A 60 10.12 19.45 -6.50
C LEU A 60 10.78 20.79 -6.82
N ARG A 61 10.03 21.72 -7.43
CA ARG A 61 10.51 23.08 -7.70
C ARG A 61 10.89 23.83 -6.43
N ARG A 62 10.05 23.78 -5.39
CA ARG A 62 10.29 24.45 -4.10
C ARG A 62 11.52 23.93 -3.35
N TYR A 63 11.87 22.67 -3.56
CA TYR A 63 13.05 22.03 -2.98
C TYR A 63 14.25 22.02 -3.92
N GLU A 64 14.10 22.59 -5.13
CA GLU A 64 15.09 22.61 -6.21
C GLU A 64 15.63 21.21 -6.54
N LEU A 65 14.70 20.26 -6.67
CA LEU A 65 15.00 18.88 -7.02
C LEU A 65 14.59 18.60 -8.48
N PRO A 66 15.46 18.01 -9.31
CA PRO A 66 15.07 17.55 -10.65
C PRO A 66 14.17 16.32 -10.59
N GLY A 67 14.17 15.59 -9.47
CA GLY A 67 13.37 14.41 -9.21
C GLY A 67 13.56 13.96 -7.76
N PHE A 68 12.75 13.02 -7.32
CA PHE A 68 12.77 12.53 -5.93
C PHE A 68 13.00 11.03 -5.91
N HIS A 69 14.16 10.62 -5.38
CA HIS A 69 14.52 9.22 -5.18
C HIS A 69 14.73 8.97 -3.69
N MET A 70 13.80 8.26 -3.02
CA MET A 70 13.80 8.12 -1.56
C MET A 70 15.12 7.60 -0.98
N ALA A 71 15.72 6.58 -1.62
CA ALA A 71 17.00 6.01 -1.19
C ALA A 71 18.19 6.99 -1.28
N GLU A 72 18.09 8.04 -2.09
CA GLU A 72 19.11 9.09 -2.17
C GLU A 72 18.78 10.24 -1.22
N THR A 73 17.52 10.69 -1.22
CA THR A 73 17.06 11.83 -0.43
C THR A 73 17.06 11.55 1.07
N SER A 74 16.94 10.29 1.50
CA SER A 74 17.08 9.90 2.90
C SER A 74 18.52 9.87 3.43
N ARG A 75 19.55 9.90 2.56
CA ARG A 75 20.95 9.79 2.99
C ARG A 75 21.43 11.11 3.59
N LEU A 76 21.73 11.09 4.90
CA LEU A 76 22.24 12.25 5.64
C LEU A 76 23.61 12.74 5.13
N SER A 77 24.38 11.83 4.53
CA SER A 77 25.70 12.13 3.97
C SER A 77 25.64 12.80 2.59
N ARG A 78 24.46 12.88 1.96
CA ARG A 78 24.27 13.44 0.62
C ARG A 78 23.49 14.76 0.67
N LYS A 79 23.97 15.72 -0.12
CA LYS A 79 23.19 16.92 -0.46
C LYS A 79 22.28 16.59 -1.64
N CYS A 80 20.98 16.78 -1.47
CA CYS A 80 19.99 16.56 -2.53
C CYS A 80 19.38 17.86 -3.05
N GLY A 81 19.41 18.92 -2.25
CA GLY A 81 18.95 20.26 -2.61
C GLY A 81 19.28 21.24 -1.49
N PRO A 82 18.91 22.53 -1.62
CA PRO A 82 19.19 23.54 -0.60
C PRO A 82 18.54 23.22 0.76
N LYS A 83 17.36 22.59 0.74
CA LYS A 83 16.60 22.19 1.94
C LYS A 83 16.98 20.81 2.49
N MET A 84 17.89 20.11 1.81
CA MET A 84 18.42 18.81 2.22
C MET A 84 19.96 18.82 2.14
N PRO A 85 20.64 19.66 2.92
CA PRO A 85 22.10 19.71 2.98
C PRO A 85 22.70 18.46 3.62
N LYS A 86 23.98 18.20 3.30
CA LYS A 86 24.78 17.16 3.95
C LYS A 86 24.97 17.49 5.43
N GLY A 87 24.93 16.47 6.29
CA GLY A 87 25.23 16.61 7.73
C GLY A 87 24.02 16.98 8.59
N GLN A 88 22.80 17.00 8.02
CA GLN A 88 21.58 17.09 8.82
C GLN A 88 21.45 15.91 9.77
N SER A 89 20.84 16.15 10.93
CA SER A 89 20.34 15.10 11.79
C SER A 89 19.24 14.28 11.08
N ALA A 90 19.01 13.06 11.56
CA ALA A 90 17.93 12.21 11.05
C ALA A 90 16.56 12.89 11.18
N PHE A 91 16.34 13.64 12.26
CA PHE A 91 15.09 14.36 12.51
C PHE A 91 14.88 15.51 11.52
N GLU A 92 15.89 16.36 11.31
CA GLU A 92 15.80 17.45 10.32
C GLU A 92 15.57 16.91 8.91
N ARG A 93 16.22 15.78 8.57
CA ARG A 93 16.00 15.15 7.28
C ARG A 93 14.57 14.61 7.15
N MET A 94 14.05 13.98 8.20
CA MET A 94 12.66 13.51 8.23
C MET A 94 11.68 14.67 8.04
N GLU A 95 11.87 15.78 8.74
CA GLU A 95 11.02 16.98 8.59
C GLU A 95 11.13 17.58 7.18
N ALA A 96 12.32 17.54 6.55
CA ALA A 96 12.47 17.95 5.16
C ALA A 96 11.74 17.04 4.15
N LEU A 97 11.63 15.74 4.45
CA LEU A 97 10.96 14.75 3.61
C LEU A 97 9.43 14.70 3.84
N LYS A 98 8.97 15.14 5.00
CA LYS A 98 7.56 15.06 5.41
C LYS A 98 6.58 15.68 4.40
N PRO A 99 6.84 16.84 3.77
CA PRO A 99 5.92 17.39 2.76
C PRO A 99 5.70 16.47 1.55
N PHE A 100 6.69 15.68 1.16
CA PHE A 100 6.53 14.68 0.11
C PHE A 100 5.62 13.53 0.56
N ALA A 101 5.81 13.04 1.79
CA ALA A 101 4.94 12.02 2.37
C ALA A 101 3.50 12.52 2.52
N ASP A 102 3.31 13.76 2.97
CA ASP A 102 1.99 14.39 3.07
C ASP A 102 1.32 14.52 1.70
N CYS A 103 2.05 14.93 0.66
CA CYS A 103 1.54 15.01 -0.72
C CYS A 103 1.05 13.65 -1.25
N ILE A 104 1.81 12.58 -0.98
CA ILE A 104 1.40 11.21 -1.32
C ILE A 104 0.10 10.84 -0.59
N ASN A 105 0.04 11.07 0.72
CA ASN A 105 -1.12 10.72 1.55
C ASN A 105 -2.39 11.51 1.23
N GLU A 106 -2.25 12.75 0.77
CA GLU A 106 -3.38 13.62 0.45
C GLU A 106 -4.04 13.26 -0.88
N HIS A 107 -3.22 12.94 -1.89
CA HIS A 107 -3.72 12.76 -3.25
C HIS A 107 -3.86 11.30 -3.67
N LEU A 108 -3.06 10.37 -3.15
CA LEU A 108 -3.14 8.95 -3.51
C LEU A 108 -4.12 8.22 -2.58
N GLU A 109 -4.99 7.40 -3.16
CA GLU A 109 -6.20 6.89 -2.47
C GLU A 109 -5.99 5.54 -1.80
N TYR A 110 -5.02 4.79 -2.32
CA TYR A 110 -4.67 3.46 -1.84
C TYR A 110 -3.15 3.36 -1.80
N GLY A 111 -2.65 2.81 -0.70
CA GLY A 111 -1.27 2.35 -0.55
C GLY A 111 -1.29 0.87 -0.20
N LEU A 112 -0.51 0.09 -0.92
CA LEU A 112 -0.29 -1.33 -0.66
C LEU A 112 1.21 -1.55 -0.51
N ILE A 113 1.60 -2.26 0.53
CA ILE A 113 2.98 -2.69 0.72
C ILE A 113 2.96 -4.18 0.99
N GLN A 114 3.78 -4.91 0.26
CA GLN A 114 4.03 -6.32 0.52
C GLN A 114 5.52 -6.53 0.63
N ALA A 115 5.94 -7.27 1.65
CA ALA A 115 7.33 -7.61 1.87
C ALA A 115 7.46 -9.13 1.99
N LEU A 116 8.55 -9.66 1.47
CA LEU A 116 8.86 -11.07 1.45
C LEU A 116 10.26 -11.31 1.99
N ASP A 117 10.36 -12.21 2.97
CA ASP A 117 11.63 -12.78 3.38
C ASP A 117 12.12 -13.78 2.32
N ILE A 118 13.28 -13.50 1.74
CA ILE A 118 13.84 -14.28 0.63
C ILE A 118 14.27 -15.66 1.10
N LYS A 119 14.80 -15.77 2.33
CA LYS A 119 15.23 -17.06 2.88
C LYS A 119 14.04 -17.97 3.12
N GLY A 120 13.00 -17.47 3.78
CA GLY A 120 11.74 -18.16 4.02
C GLY A 120 11.06 -18.58 2.71
N PHE A 121 11.00 -17.68 1.71
CA PHE A 121 10.46 -18.02 0.41
C PHE A 121 11.22 -19.17 -0.27
N ASN A 122 12.56 -19.11 -0.27
CA ASN A 122 13.38 -20.16 -0.89
C ASN A 122 13.29 -21.50 -0.15
N ALA A 123 12.96 -21.49 1.15
CA ALA A 123 12.74 -22.69 1.94
C ALA A 123 11.40 -23.39 1.63
N LEU A 124 10.45 -22.71 0.96
CA LEU A 124 9.18 -23.32 0.56
C LEU A 124 9.37 -24.38 -0.53
N ALA A 125 8.53 -25.42 -0.46
CA ALA A 125 8.44 -26.44 -1.49
C ALA A 125 8.12 -25.81 -2.86
N LYS A 126 8.69 -26.38 -3.93
CA LYS A 126 8.62 -25.79 -5.29
C LYS A 126 7.19 -25.59 -5.78
N ASN A 127 6.27 -26.51 -5.44
CA ASN A 127 4.85 -26.42 -5.77
C ASN A 127 4.15 -25.25 -5.05
N LEU A 128 4.51 -24.98 -3.78
CA LEU A 128 3.96 -23.85 -3.04
C LEU A 128 4.43 -22.51 -3.62
N ARG A 129 5.71 -22.41 -4.00
CA ARG A 129 6.22 -21.21 -4.66
C ARG A 129 5.56 -20.96 -6.02
N ALA A 130 5.32 -22.01 -6.79
CA ALA A 130 4.60 -21.90 -8.06
C ALA A 130 3.15 -21.40 -7.88
N GLY A 131 2.50 -21.76 -6.76
CA GLY A 131 1.17 -21.24 -6.44
C GLY A 131 1.13 -19.76 -6.05
N LEU A 132 2.26 -19.18 -5.61
CA LEU A 132 2.37 -17.77 -5.24
C LEU A 132 2.66 -16.84 -6.43
N GLY A 133 3.02 -17.39 -7.59
CA GLY A 133 3.39 -16.63 -8.77
C GLY A 133 4.50 -17.34 -9.54
N ASP A 134 5.74 -16.88 -9.37
CA ASP A 134 6.90 -17.47 -10.03
C ASP A 134 7.81 -18.19 -9.01
N PRO A 135 8.09 -19.49 -9.18
CA PRO A 135 8.96 -20.24 -8.27
C PRO A 135 10.43 -19.80 -8.29
N LYS A 136 10.86 -19.03 -9.29
CA LYS A 136 12.22 -18.50 -9.47
C LYS A 136 12.31 -17.03 -9.08
N ASP A 137 11.22 -16.28 -9.27
CA ASP A 137 11.16 -14.84 -9.00
C ASP A 137 10.17 -14.46 -7.87
N PRO A 138 10.68 -14.13 -6.67
CA PRO A 138 9.86 -13.67 -5.56
C PRO A 138 9.13 -12.34 -5.83
N THR A 139 9.67 -11.48 -6.70
CA THR A 139 9.12 -10.14 -6.98
C THR A 139 7.80 -10.26 -7.76
N MET A 140 7.73 -11.16 -8.75
CA MET A 140 6.49 -11.43 -9.48
C MET A 140 5.38 -12.01 -8.59
N SER A 141 5.76 -12.79 -7.57
CA SER A 141 4.81 -13.33 -6.59
C SER A 141 4.18 -12.22 -5.73
N LEU A 142 4.97 -11.21 -5.35
CA LEU A 142 4.49 -10.03 -4.62
C LEU A 142 3.59 -9.13 -5.47
N LEU A 143 3.95 -8.92 -6.74
CA LEU A 143 3.18 -8.11 -7.67
C LEU A 143 1.78 -8.72 -7.89
N CYS A 144 1.73 -10.04 -8.08
CA CYS A 144 0.49 -10.80 -8.22
C CYS A 144 -0.39 -10.62 -6.97
N GLY A 145 0.18 -10.81 -5.78
CA GLY A 145 -0.52 -10.59 -4.51
C GLY A 145 -1.07 -9.17 -4.34
N GLN A 146 -0.36 -8.15 -4.82
CA GLN A 146 -0.82 -6.76 -4.74
C GLN A 146 -2.03 -6.49 -5.63
N CYS A 147 -2.01 -6.97 -6.87
CA CYS A 147 -3.13 -6.83 -7.81
C CYS A 147 -4.42 -7.46 -7.24
N TYR A 148 -4.32 -8.64 -6.64
CA TYR A 148 -5.46 -9.29 -5.97
C TYR A 148 -5.98 -8.47 -4.77
N SER A 149 -5.09 -7.95 -3.94
CA SER A 149 -5.47 -7.15 -2.77
C SER A 149 -6.16 -5.84 -3.14
N LEU A 150 -5.70 -5.19 -4.22
CA LEU A 150 -6.32 -3.96 -4.74
C LEU A 150 -7.75 -4.22 -5.24
N ALA A 151 -7.96 -5.32 -5.98
CA ALA A 151 -9.28 -5.72 -6.46
C ALA A 151 -10.29 -6.01 -5.32
N ILE A 152 -9.83 -6.65 -4.25
CA ILE A 152 -10.66 -6.95 -3.06
C ILE A 152 -10.94 -5.68 -2.24
N THR A 153 -9.98 -4.79 -2.10
CA THR A 153 -10.15 -3.57 -1.29
C THR A 153 -11.11 -2.57 -1.96
N HIS A 154 -11.08 -2.48 -3.29
CA HIS A 154 -11.96 -1.57 -4.02
C HIS A 154 -13.42 -2.03 -3.98
N THR A 155 -13.68 -3.33 -4.13
CA THR A 155 -15.03 -3.90 -4.01
C THR A 155 -15.64 -3.64 -2.62
N ARG A 156 -14.85 -3.71 -1.54
CA ARG A 156 -15.32 -3.42 -0.16
C ARG A 156 -15.57 -1.93 0.14
N LYS A 157 -14.80 -0.99 -0.43
CA LYS A 157 -15.09 0.45 -0.23
C LYS A 157 -16.39 0.87 -0.93
N ILE A 158 -16.71 0.26 -2.07
CA ILE A 158 -17.97 0.50 -2.78
C ILE A 158 -19.15 -0.06 -1.98
N GLU A 159 -19.00 -1.24 -1.36
CA GLU A 159 -20.02 -1.77 -0.43
C GLU A 159 -20.30 -0.84 0.76
N LEU A 160 -19.26 -0.21 1.33
CA LEU A 160 -19.41 0.77 2.41
C LEU A 160 -20.03 2.10 1.94
N ALA A 161 -19.80 2.51 0.69
CA ALA A 161 -20.42 3.69 0.11
C ALA A 161 -21.87 3.44 -0.34
N SER A 162 -22.22 2.20 -0.72
CA SER A 162 -23.58 1.81 -1.10
C SER A 162 -24.46 1.39 0.08
N SER A 163 -23.87 1.15 1.26
CA SER A 163 -24.57 0.70 2.48
C SER A 163 -24.45 1.73 3.59
N ALA A 164 -24.98 2.93 3.37
CA ALA A 164 -25.28 3.85 4.46
C ALA A 164 -26.56 3.39 5.18
N THR A 165 -26.46 2.28 5.92
CA THR A 165 -27.52 1.84 6.85
C THR A 165 -26.91 1.62 8.23
N THR A 166 -27.34 2.45 9.18
CA THR A 166 -26.96 2.42 10.60
C THR A 166 -27.23 1.07 11.23
N ILE A 167 -26.22 0.42 11.82
CA ILE A 167 -26.44 -0.70 12.76
C ILE A 167 -25.48 -0.58 13.98
N ARG A 168 -26.09 -0.56 15.17
CA ARG A 168 -25.45 -0.56 16.50
C ARG A 168 -24.84 -1.94 16.83
N LYS A 169 -23.76 -1.94 17.61
CA LYS A 169 -23.04 -3.16 18.07
C LYS A 169 -23.86 -3.98 19.08
N PRO A 170 -23.66 -5.31 19.09
CA PRO A 170 -23.52 -6.05 20.34
C PRO A 170 -22.23 -6.90 20.42
N HIS A 171 -21.94 -7.30 21.66
CA HIS A 171 -20.69 -7.80 22.24
C HIS A 171 -20.21 -9.21 21.84
N GLY A 172 -18.88 -9.43 21.99
CA GLY A 172 -18.18 -10.70 22.28
C GLY A 172 -18.16 -11.73 21.14
N THR A 173 -17.14 -12.55 20.86
CA THR A 173 -15.90 -12.97 21.54
C THR A 173 -15.00 -13.57 20.45
N ALA A 174 -13.68 -13.51 20.60
CA ALA A 174 -12.70 -13.88 19.58
C ALA A 174 -12.55 -15.40 19.34
N THR A 175 -12.23 -15.80 18.11
CA THR A 175 -11.63 -17.11 17.79
C THR A 175 -10.72 -16.99 16.55
N GLY A 176 -9.64 -17.78 16.56
CA GLY A 176 -8.36 -17.56 15.86
C GLY A 176 -8.38 -17.35 14.34
N THR A 177 -7.45 -16.54 13.86
CA THR A 177 -7.21 -16.20 12.45
C THR A 177 -5.95 -16.92 11.95
N ILE A 178 -6.09 -17.67 10.86
CA ILE A 178 -4.99 -18.17 10.04
C ILE A 178 -4.32 -16.95 9.39
N ALA A 179 -3.02 -16.77 9.61
CA ALA A 179 -2.22 -15.66 9.08
C ALA A 179 -2.08 -15.77 7.54
N ALA A 180 -3.12 -15.38 6.82
CA ALA A 180 -3.02 -15.01 5.42
C ALA A 180 -2.29 -13.66 5.35
N CYS A 181 -1.23 -13.59 4.52
CA CYS A 181 -0.38 -12.44 4.26
C CYS A 181 -1.05 -11.11 4.61
N ALA A 182 -0.74 -10.59 5.79
CA ALA A 182 -1.25 -9.32 6.26
C ALA A 182 -0.59 -8.21 5.43
N GLY A 183 -1.19 -7.89 4.29
CA GLY A 183 -0.99 -6.61 3.64
C GLY A 183 -1.41 -5.54 4.62
N PHE A 184 -0.43 -4.92 5.27
CA PHE A 184 -0.67 -3.87 6.26
C PHE A 184 -1.23 -2.65 5.51
N THR A 185 -2.55 -2.49 5.50
CA THR A 185 -3.18 -1.26 5.03
C THR A 185 -3.12 -0.25 6.17
N ALA A 186 -2.01 0.47 6.27
CA ALA A 186 -1.88 1.58 7.21
C ALA A 186 -2.75 2.75 6.74
N LYS A 187 -4.01 2.83 7.19
CA LYS A 187 -4.76 4.09 7.16
C LYS A 187 -4.31 4.94 8.34
N TYR A 188 -3.41 5.90 8.10
CA TYR A 188 -3.06 6.89 9.10
C TYR A 188 -4.24 7.84 9.29
N ARG A 189 -5.01 7.65 10.37
CA ARG A 189 -6.12 8.53 10.75
C ARG A 189 -5.55 9.65 11.64
N ARG A 190 -5.45 10.88 11.13
CA ARG A 190 -5.14 12.05 11.99
C ARG A 190 -6.23 12.17 13.06
N LYS A 191 -5.82 12.36 14.32
CA LYS A 191 -6.69 12.85 15.40
C LYS A 191 -6.95 14.33 15.19
#